data_AF-A0A7G9Z6H6-F1
#
_entry.id   AF-A0A7G9Z6H6-F1
#
_cell.length_a   1.000
_cell.length_b   1.000
_cell.length_c   1.000
_cell.angle_alpha   90.00
_cell.angle_beta   90.00
_cell.angle_gamma   90.00
#
_symmetry.space_group_name_H-M   'P 1'
#
loop_
_entity.id
_entity.type
_entity.pdbx_description
1 polymer ?
#
loop_
_entity_poly.entity_id
_entity_poly.type
_entity_poly.pdbx_seq_one_letter_code
_entity_poly.pdbx_strand_id
1 'polypeptide(L)'
;MDSVEGKIIAYYGKGEGKTTASIGHAIRTLGHNKRVVILQFMKGRPTTGEYQFLKNLDNLQIHLCGTPGFLKGEKSREIHLKKAKEGLELAHRVLAEKQADLLILDEILYAVKFELLTEDDVLELLEKRGHTDIILSGREPGARIIEMADIATHMEKVKHYWNETSSTTSGIEY
;
A
#
# COMPACT_ATOMS: atom_id res chain seq x y z
N MET A 1 20.77 8.87 22.36
CA MET A 1 19.91 7.72 22.04
C MET A 1 19.71 7.77 20.55
N ASP A 2 20.30 6.82 19.83
CA ASP A 2 20.12 6.75 18.38
C ASP A 2 18.63 6.69 18.08
N SER A 3 18.14 7.62 17.27
CA SER A 3 16.75 7.68 16.85
C SER A 3 16.42 6.36 16.14
N VAL A 4 15.57 5.52 16.75
CA VAL A 4 15.16 4.25 16.15
C VAL A 4 14.43 4.55 14.85
N GLU A 5 15.06 4.20 13.74
CA GLU A 5 14.49 4.39 12.40
C GLU A 5 13.32 3.41 12.19
N GLY A 6 12.25 3.89 11.56
CA GLY A 6 11.05 3.11 11.27
C GLY A 6 11.36 1.91 10.38
N LYS A 7 10.59 0.84 10.52
CA LYS A 7 10.79 -0.43 9.80
C LYS A 7 10.10 -0.42 8.45
N ILE A 8 10.78 -0.98 7.45
CA ILE A 8 10.23 -1.16 6.10
C ILE A 8 9.83 -2.61 5.92
N ILE A 9 8.57 -2.83 5.55
CA ILE A 9 8.01 -4.16 5.30
C ILE A 9 7.49 -4.21 3.86
N ALA A 10 7.89 -5.23 3.10
CA ALA A 10 7.41 -5.48 1.74
C ALA A 10 6.60 -6.78 1.69
N TYR A 11 5.30 -6.67 1.42
CA TYR A 11 4.43 -7.80 1.09
C TYR A 11 4.22 -7.89 -0.41
N TYR A 12 4.85 -8.87 -1.04
CA TYR A 12 4.88 -8.94 -2.50
C TYR A 12 4.55 -10.34 -3.02
N GLY A 13 4.23 -10.43 -4.31
CA GLY A 13 4.01 -11.69 -5.00
C GLY A 13 2.60 -11.89 -5.53
N LYS A 14 2.37 -13.06 -6.12
CA LYS A 14 1.12 -13.38 -6.85
C LYS A 14 0.04 -13.99 -5.96
N GLY A 15 0.39 -14.41 -4.75
CA GLY A 15 -0.53 -14.95 -3.76
C GLY A 15 -1.44 -13.88 -3.16
N GLU A 16 -2.63 -14.30 -2.74
CA GLU A 16 -3.53 -13.49 -1.92
C GLU A 16 -2.91 -13.27 -0.52
N GLY A 17 -3.33 -12.21 0.17
CA GLY A 17 -2.93 -11.95 1.56
C GLY A 17 -2.15 -10.65 1.80
N LYS A 18 -1.68 -9.97 0.75
CA LYS A 18 -0.78 -8.82 0.90
C LYS A 18 -1.46 -7.64 1.61
N THR A 19 -2.58 -7.18 1.05
CA THR A 19 -3.38 -6.12 1.64
C THR A 19 -3.91 -6.52 3.01
N THR A 20 -4.42 -7.74 3.18
CA THR A 20 -4.96 -8.19 4.47
C THR A 20 -3.89 -8.29 5.56
N ALA A 21 -2.65 -8.68 5.24
CA ALA A 21 -1.52 -8.60 6.16
C ALA A 21 -1.19 -7.15 6.55
N SER A 22 -1.17 -6.23 5.59
CA SER A 22 -1.01 -4.79 5.87
C SER A 22 -2.11 -4.26 6.80
N ILE A 23 -3.37 -4.64 6.57
CA ILE A 23 -4.49 -4.27 7.44
C ILE A 23 -4.36 -4.90 8.83
N GLY A 24 -3.86 -6.12 8.95
CA GLY A 24 -3.55 -6.74 10.24
C GLY A 24 -2.52 -5.92 11.04
N HIS A 25 -1.50 -5.38 10.37
CA HIS A 25 -0.56 -4.43 10.98
C HIS A 25 -1.23 -3.11 11.37
N ALA A 26 -2.12 -2.56 10.53
CA ALA A 26 -2.90 -1.37 10.88
C ALA A 26 -3.68 -1.59 12.19
N ILE A 27 -4.44 -2.69 12.29
CA ILE A 27 -5.23 -3.03 13.48
C ILE A 27 -4.32 -3.16 14.71
N ARG A 28 -3.17 -3.83 14.59
CA ARG A 28 -2.21 -3.95 15.70
C ARG A 28 -1.69 -2.58 16.15
N THR A 29 -1.31 -1.72 15.22
CA THR A 29 -0.82 -0.36 15.51
C THR A 29 -1.90 0.48 16.19
N LEU A 30 -3.13 0.46 15.66
CA LEU A 30 -4.28 1.16 16.24
C LEU A 30 -4.60 0.66 17.66
N GLY A 31 -4.49 -0.65 17.91
CA GLY A 31 -4.67 -1.26 19.24
C GLY A 31 -3.65 -0.78 20.29
N HIS A 32 -2.53 -0.20 19.85
CA HIS A 32 -1.55 0.48 20.70
C HIS A 32 -1.75 2.01 20.75
N ASN A 33 -2.93 2.52 20.38
CA ASN A 33 -3.27 3.96 20.33
C ASN A 33 -2.33 4.80 19.47
N LYS A 34 -1.72 4.19 18.45
CA LYS A 34 -0.89 4.86 17.46
C LYS A 34 -1.71 5.28 16.23
N ARG A 35 -1.15 6.14 15.39
CA ARG A 35 -1.78 6.69 14.19
C ARG A 35 -1.38 5.89 12.96
N VAL A 36 -2.35 5.63 12.10
CA VAL A 36 -2.14 4.92 10.84
C VAL A 36 -2.62 5.77 9.67
N VAL A 37 -1.86 5.77 8.58
CA VAL A 37 -2.31 6.31 7.30
C VAL A 37 -2.18 5.23 6.23
N ILE A 38 -3.24 5.01 5.47
CA ILE A 38 -3.29 4.04 4.37
C ILE A 38 -3.50 4.79 3.06
N LEU A 39 -2.56 4.66 2.13
CA LEU A 39 -2.66 5.15 0.77
C LEU A 39 -2.84 3.95 -0.15
N GLN A 40 -4.01 3.85 -0.78
CA GLN A 40 -4.36 2.75 -1.67
C GLN A 40 -4.13 3.16 -3.12
N PHE A 41 -2.97 2.82 -3.66
CA PHE A 41 -2.64 3.06 -5.06
C PHE A 41 -3.47 2.17 -5.97
N MET A 42 -3.73 2.63 -7.20
CA MET A 42 -4.52 1.89 -8.20
C MET A 42 -5.98 1.56 -7.81
N LYS A 43 -6.41 1.91 -6.59
CA LYS A 43 -7.76 1.70 -6.06
C LYS A 43 -8.48 3.05 -5.97
N GLY A 44 -9.71 3.11 -6.48
CA GLY A 44 -10.54 4.33 -6.45
C GLY A 44 -12.00 4.09 -6.06
N ARG A 45 -12.33 2.90 -5.54
CA ARG A 45 -13.70 2.55 -5.12
C ARG A 45 -13.78 2.47 -3.60
N PRO A 46 -14.61 3.30 -2.94
CA PRO A 46 -14.82 3.25 -1.49
C PRO A 46 -15.82 2.14 -1.11
N THR A 47 -15.66 0.94 -1.65
CA THR A 47 -16.67 -0.15 -1.50
C THR A 47 -16.11 -1.43 -0.91
N THR A 48 -14.80 -1.51 -0.63
CA THR A 48 -14.23 -2.71 0.00
C THR A 48 -14.60 -2.76 1.48
N GLY A 49 -14.71 -3.97 2.01
CA GLY A 49 -15.08 -4.20 3.40
C GLY A 49 -14.14 -3.50 4.38
N GLU A 50 -12.83 -3.50 4.12
CA GLU A 50 -11.86 -2.83 5.00
C GLU A 50 -12.06 -1.32 4.98
N TYR A 51 -12.27 -0.70 3.82
CA TYR A 51 -12.55 0.73 3.73
C TYR A 51 -13.81 1.08 4.53
N GLN A 52 -14.89 0.32 4.36
CA GLN A 52 -16.17 0.59 5.03
C GLN A 52 -16.07 0.47 6.55
N PHE A 53 -15.33 -0.53 7.03
CA PHE A 53 -15.13 -0.75 8.46
C PHE A 53 -14.20 0.29 9.09
N LEU A 54 -13.08 0.59 8.42
CA LEU A 54 -11.97 1.33 9.00
C LEU A 54 -12.10 2.86 8.90
N LYS A 55 -12.85 3.39 7.91
CA LYS A 55 -12.94 4.84 7.63
C LYS A 55 -13.43 5.72 8.79
N ASN A 56 -14.06 5.13 9.82
CA ASN A 56 -14.64 5.86 10.95
C ASN A 56 -13.76 5.84 12.21
N LEU A 57 -12.53 5.31 12.14
CA LEU A 57 -11.62 5.26 13.29
C LEU A 57 -10.80 6.57 13.37
N ASP A 58 -10.84 7.24 14.53
CA ASP A 58 -10.25 8.59 14.71
C ASP A 58 -8.74 8.64 14.46
N ASN A 59 -8.01 7.57 14.77
CA ASN A 59 -6.56 7.46 14.61
C ASN A 59 -6.14 6.79 13.28
N LEU A 60 -7.03 6.74 12.30
CA LEU A 60 -6.79 6.14 10.99
C LEU A 60 -7.27 7.05 9.85
N GLN A 61 -6.43 7.26 8.84
CA GLN A 61 -6.83 7.90 7.59
C GLN A 61 -6.64 6.94 6.42
N ILE A 62 -7.62 6.92 5.50
CA ILE A 62 -7.54 6.12 4.28
C ILE A 62 -7.74 7.03 3.06
N HIS A 63 -6.78 6.99 2.14
CA HIS A 63 -6.83 7.74 0.90
C HIS A 63 -6.80 6.79 -0.30
N LEU A 64 -7.75 6.99 -1.21
CA LEU A 64 -7.82 6.27 -2.47
C LEU A 64 -6.99 7.02 -3.52
N CYS A 65 -5.80 6.50 -3.81
CA CYS A 65 -4.80 7.09 -4.70
C CYS A 65 -4.84 6.47 -6.11
N GLY A 66 -6.02 6.08 -6.57
CA GLY A 66 -6.24 5.46 -7.86
C GLY A 66 -7.56 5.86 -8.50
N THR A 67 -7.89 5.21 -9.61
CA THR A 67 -9.17 5.41 -10.30
C THR A 67 -10.13 4.27 -9.97
N PRO A 68 -11.45 4.46 -10.08
CA PRO A 68 -12.41 3.36 -9.92
C PRO A 68 -12.37 2.35 -11.09
N GLY A 69 -11.62 2.64 -12.16
CA GLY A 69 -11.51 1.80 -13.35
C GLY A 69 -10.16 1.08 -13.44
N PHE A 70 -10.08 0.15 -14.39
CA PHE A 70 -8.81 -0.46 -14.77
C PHE A 70 -8.05 0.47 -15.72
N LEU A 71 -6.72 0.43 -15.62
CA LEU A 71 -5.83 1.08 -16.57
C LEU A 71 -6.05 0.49 -17.97
N LYS A 72 -6.66 1.26 -18.87
CA LYS A 72 -7.02 0.83 -20.23
C LYS A 72 -6.83 1.96 -21.25
N GLY A 73 -5.83 1.80 -22.11
CA GLY A 73 -5.50 2.79 -23.13
C GLY A 73 -4.89 4.09 -22.57
N GLU A 74 -4.53 4.99 -23.47
CA GLU A 74 -3.72 6.17 -23.18
C GLU A 74 -4.42 7.18 -22.26
N LYS A 75 -5.68 7.55 -22.56
CA LYS A 75 -6.46 8.48 -21.74
C LYS A 75 -6.62 8.02 -20.29
N SER A 76 -6.79 6.71 -20.07
CA SER A 76 -6.86 6.14 -18.72
C SER A 76 -5.51 6.25 -18.02
N ARG A 77 -4.41 5.95 -18.72
CA ARG A 77 -3.05 6.03 -18.18
C ARG A 77 -2.72 7.42 -17.65
N GLU A 78 -3.08 8.49 -18.34
CA GLU A 78 -2.86 9.87 -17.87
C GLU A 78 -3.51 10.13 -16.50
N ILE A 79 -4.76 9.68 -16.32
CA ILE A 79 -5.50 9.84 -15.06
C ILE A 79 -4.87 9.00 -13.95
N HIS A 80 -4.50 7.75 -14.25
CA HIS A 80 -3.80 6.87 -13.32
C HIS A 80 -2.45 7.44 -12.88
N LEU A 81 -1.68 8.00 -13.82
CA LEU A 81 -0.38 8.63 -13.54
C LEU A 81 -0.56 9.85 -12.64
N LYS A 82 -1.54 10.71 -12.93
CA LYS A 82 -1.86 11.84 -12.07
C LYS A 82 -2.22 11.39 -10.64
N LYS A 83 -3.10 10.40 -10.50
CA LYS A 83 -3.53 9.88 -9.20
C LYS A 83 -2.39 9.23 -8.42
N ALA A 84 -1.51 8.51 -9.09
CA ALA A 84 -0.32 7.92 -8.47
C ALA A 84 0.64 8.99 -7.95
N LYS A 85 0.88 10.06 -8.73
CA LYS A 85 1.71 11.20 -8.29
C LYS A 85 1.09 11.96 -7.11
N GLU A 86 -0.21 12.25 -7.16
CA GLU A 86 -0.93 12.85 -6.02
C GLU A 86 -0.81 11.98 -4.75
N GLY A 87 -0.88 10.65 -4.89
CA GLY A 87 -0.68 9.71 -3.79
C GLY A 87 0.75 9.74 -3.23
N LEU A 88 1.76 9.81 -4.10
CA LEU A 88 3.16 9.93 -3.70
C LEU A 88 3.44 11.25 -2.96
N GLU A 89 2.93 12.37 -3.48
CA GLU A 89 3.03 13.69 -2.83
C GLU A 89 2.38 13.67 -1.44
N LEU A 90 1.23 13.02 -1.30
CA LEU A 90 0.57 12.83 -0.02
C LEU A 90 1.41 11.97 0.94
N ALA A 91 2.04 10.91 0.44
CA ALA A 91 2.95 10.08 1.24
C ALA A 91 4.11 10.90 1.81
N HIS A 92 4.76 11.73 0.97
CA HIS A 92 5.80 12.65 1.44
C HIS A 92 5.29 13.62 2.50
N ARG A 93 4.08 14.16 2.33
CA ARG A 93 3.47 15.06 3.32
C ARG A 93 3.22 14.37 4.65
N VAL A 94 2.67 13.15 4.63
CA VAL A 94 2.42 12.35 5.84
C VAL A 94 3.70 12.14 6.64
N LEU A 95 4.82 11.85 5.97
CA LEU A 95 6.12 11.70 6.60
C LEU A 95 6.67 13.02 7.14
N ALA A 96 6.67 14.07 6.31
CA ALA A 96 7.20 15.39 6.68
C ALA A 96 6.47 16.01 7.87
N GLU A 97 5.15 15.84 7.92
CA GLU A 97 4.29 16.35 8.99
C GLU A 97 4.12 15.36 10.15
N LYS A 98 4.79 14.20 10.10
CA LYS A 98 4.77 13.16 11.15
C LYS A 98 3.33 12.75 11.54
N GLN A 99 2.47 12.57 10.55
CA GLN A 99 1.05 12.30 10.75
C GLN A 99 0.75 10.84 11.14
N ALA A 100 1.68 9.92 10.88
CA ALA A 100 1.50 8.49 11.09
C ALA A 100 2.65 7.91 11.90
N ASP A 101 2.34 6.88 12.70
CA ASP A 101 3.32 5.95 13.25
C ASP A 101 3.52 4.76 12.29
N LEU A 102 2.48 4.42 11.51
CA LEU A 102 2.52 3.43 10.43
C LEU A 102 1.90 4.01 9.15
N LEU A 103 2.67 4.01 8.06
CA LEU A 103 2.23 4.39 6.72
C LEU A 103 2.15 3.15 5.82
N ILE A 104 0.95 2.84 5.34
CA ILE A 104 0.71 1.72 4.41
C ILE A 104 0.57 2.28 3.00
N LEU A 105 1.43 1.83 2.10
CA LEU A 105 1.44 2.14 0.67
C LEU A 105 0.94 0.91 -0.09
N ASP A 106 -0.37 0.70 -0.03
CA ASP A 106 -1.02 -0.49 -0.59
C ASP A 106 -1.04 -0.40 -2.12
N GLU A 107 -0.58 -1.47 -2.79
CA GLU A 107 -0.41 -1.63 -4.24
C GLU A 107 0.55 -0.62 -4.90
N ILE A 108 1.41 0.06 -4.13
CA ILE A 108 2.42 0.97 -4.71
C ILE A 108 3.38 0.23 -5.65
N LEU A 109 3.68 -1.04 -5.37
CA LEU A 109 4.54 -1.86 -6.24
C LEU A 109 3.87 -2.15 -7.60
N TYR A 110 2.53 -2.15 -7.67
CA TYR A 110 1.84 -2.16 -8.96
C TYR A 110 1.94 -0.82 -9.68
N ALA A 111 1.87 0.30 -8.96
CA ALA A 111 2.08 1.61 -9.59
C ALA A 111 3.47 1.70 -10.24
N VAL A 112 4.50 1.15 -9.60
CA VAL A 112 5.84 1.01 -10.20
C VAL A 112 5.83 0.06 -11.39
N LYS A 113 5.24 -1.13 -11.24
CA LYS A 113 5.16 -2.12 -12.33
C LYS A 113 4.45 -1.60 -13.58
N PHE A 114 3.45 -0.75 -13.43
CA PHE A 114 2.72 -0.12 -14.53
C PHE A 114 3.34 1.20 -14.99
N GLU A 115 4.53 1.55 -14.49
CA GLU A 115 5.31 2.75 -14.81
C GLU A 115 4.51 4.05 -14.56
N LEU A 116 3.64 4.04 -13.56
CA LEU A 116 2.96 5.24 -13.07
C LEU A 116 3.83 6.00 -12.07
N LEU A 117 4.71 5.27 -11.39
CA LEU A 117 5.80 5.73 -10.55
C LEU A 117 7.07 4.98 -10.95
N THR A 118 8.22 5.54 -10.60
CA THR A 118 9.51 4.88 -10.75
C THR A 118 9.91 4.17 -9.46
N GLU A 119 10.91 3.27 -9.54
CA GLU A 119 11.49 2.68 -8.32
C GLU A 119 12.20 3.76 -7.46
N ASP A 120 12.84 4.74 -8.11
CA ASP A 120 13.54 5.83 -7.42
C ASP A 120 12.57 6.72 -6.63
N ASP A 121 11.37 6.98 -7.15
CA ASP A 121 10.30 7.69 -6.41
C ASP A 121 9.98 7.00 -5.08
N VAL A 122 9.96 5.66 -5.06
CA VAL A 122 9.67 4.88 -3.85
C VAL A 122 10.88 4.89 -2.91
N LEU A 123 12.10 4.71 -3.44
CA LEU A 123 13.32 4.73 -2.63
C LEU A 123 13.50 6.08 -1.91
N GLU A 124 13.32 7.20 -2.62
CA GLU A 124 13.41 8.54 -2.04
C GLU A 124 12.38 8.75 -0.91
N LEU A 125 11.18 8.19 -1.04
CA LEU A 125 10.17 8.23 0.01
C LEU A 125 10.60 7.42 1.25
N LEU A 126 11.13 6.20 1.05
CA LEU A 126 11.57 5.32 2.13
C LEU A 126 12.74 5.90 2.93
N GLU A 127 13.66 6.61 2.28
CA GLU A 127 14.77 7.31 2.94
C GLU A 127 14.27 8.40 3.90
N LYS A 128 13.11 9.00 3.61
CA LYS A 128 12.52 10.09 4.40
C LYS A 128 11.63 9.61 5.56
N ARG A 129 11.57 8.30 5.84
CA ARG A 129 10.60 7.72 6.79
C ARG A 129 10.76 8.16 8.25
N GLY A 130 11.98 8.51 8.67
CA GLY A 130 12.25 8.87 10.06
C GLY A 130 11.84 7.75 11.02
N HIS A 131 10.89 8.02 11.93
CA HIS A 131 10.37 7.04 12.89
C HIS A 131 9.16 6.24 12.41
N THR A 132 8.61 6.58 11.24
CA THR A 132 7.39 5.96 10.72
C THR A 132 7.69 4.59 10.13
N ASP A 133 7.00 3.56 10.61
CA ASP A 133 7.02 2.25 9.96
C ASP A 133 6.31 2.33 8.60
N ILE A 134 6.85 1.71 7.56
CA ILE A 134 6.28 1.72 6.21
C ILE A 134 6.00 0.28 5.74
N ILE A 135 4.79 0.05 5.22
CA ILE A 135 4.45 -1.19 4.52
C ILE A 135 4.22 -0.90 3.03
N LEU A 136 4.92 -1.62 2.18
CA LEU A 136 4.72 -1.66 0.73
C LEU A 136 3.97 -2.94 0.37
N SER A 137 2.98 -2.85 -0.51
CA SER A 137 2.35 -4.05 -1.07
C SER A 137 2.27 -4.03 -2.59
N GLY A 138 2.18 -5.23 -3.18
CA GLY A 138 1.81 -5.42 -4.58
C GLY A 138 2.57 -6.56 -5.25
N ARG A 139 3.02 -6.35 -6.49
CA ARG A 139 3.74 -7.38 -7.25
C ARG A 139 5.24 -7.38 -6.94
N GLU A 140 6.07 -7.90 -7.83
CA GLU A 140 7.51 -8.01 -7.63
C GLU A 140 8.16 -6.61 -7.50
N PRO A 141 8.74 -6.26 -6.34
CA PRO A 141 9.56 -5.06 -6.18
C PRO A 141 10.90 -5.23 -6.90
N GLY A 142 11.58 -4.12 -7.18
CA GLY A 142 12.97 -4.16 -7.61
C GLY A 142 13.91 -4.54 -6.46
N ALA A 143 15.13 -4.97 -6.82
CA ALA A 143 16.11 -5.50 -5.85
C ALA A 143 16.49 -4.46 -4.78
N ARG A 144 16.53 -3.17 -5.15
CA ARG A 144 16.90 -2.08 -4.23
C ARG A 144 15.86 -1.88 -3.14
N ILE A 145 14.57 -1.99 -3.48
CA ILE A 145 13.49 -1.96 -2.49
C ILE A 145 13.60 -3.15 -1.52
N ILE A 146 13.94 -4.34 -2.02
CA ILE A 146 14.14 -5.52 -1.18
C ILE A 146 15.35 -5.35 -0.25
N GLU A 147 16.46 -4.83 -0.77
CA GLU A 147 17.68 -4.57 0.02
C GLU A 147 17.43 -3.57 1.15
N MET A 148 16.58 -2.56 0.89
CA MET A 148 16.21 -1.55 1.90
C MET A 148 15.17 -2.06 2.92
N ALA A 149 14.41 -3.11 2.61
CA ALA A 149 13.36 -3.61 3.48
C ALA A 149 13.93 -4.39 4.68
N ASP A 150 13.47 -4.07 5.89
CA ASP A 150 13.76 -4.86 7.09
C ASP A 150 13.06 -6.23 7.07
N ILE A 151 11.86 -6.29 6.46
CA ILE A 151 11.08 -7.50 6.29
C ILE A 151 10.58 -7.57 4.85
N ALA A 152 10.88 -8.67 4.16
CA ALA A 152 10.34 -8.94 2.83
C ALA A 152 9.66 -10.32 2.84
N THR A 153 8.37 -10.37 2.53
CA THR A 153 7.59 -11.60 2.48
C THR A 153 7.03 -11.81 1.08
N HIS A 154 7.46 -12.90 0.44
CA HIS A 154 6.91 -13.35 -0.83
C HIS A 154 5.67 -14.23 -0.60
N MET A 155 4.51 -13.70 -0.97
CA MET A 155 3.25 -14.44 -0.99
C MET A 155 3.13 -15.18 -2.31
N GLU A 156 3.42 -16.48 -2.27
CA GLU A 156 3.32 -17.37 -3.41
C GLU A 156 1.89 -17.91 -3.57
N LYS A 157 1.38 -17.92 -4.80
CA LYS A 157 0.06 -18.48 -5.11
C LYS A 157 0.17 -20.01 -5.30
N VAL A 158 0.06 -20.77 -4.22
CA VAL A 158 0.05 -22.24 -4.26
C VAL A 158 -1.27 -22.79 -4.81
N LYS A 159 -2.42 -22.29 -4.31
CA LYS A 159 -3.76 -22.61 -4.79
C LYS A 159 -4.68 -21.39 -4.61
N HIS A 160 -5.64 -21.21 -5.51
CA HIS A 160 -6.66 -20.17 -5.39
C HIS A 160 -7.94 -20.61 -6.13
N TYR A 161 -9.10 -20.52 -5.47
CA TYR A 161 -10.37 -21.05 -6.00
C TYR A 161 -10.85 -20.29 -7.24
N TRP A 162 -10.49 -19.01 -7.42
CA TRP A 162 -10.69 -18.27 -8.66
C TRP A 162 -10.28 -19.05 -9.92
N ASN A 163 -9.19 -19.83 -9.88
CA ASN A 163 -8.74 -20.62 -11.04
C ASN A 163 -9.79 -21.67 -11.47
N GLU A 164 -10.67 -22.09 -10.55
CA GLU A 164 -11.73 -23.07 -10.78
C GLU A 164 -13.09 -22.39 -11.00
N THR A 165 -13.39 -21.32 -10.26
CA THR A 165 -14.74 -20.71 -10.23
C THR A 165 -14.88 -19.45 -11.08
N SER A 166 -13.77 -18.77 -11.42
CA SER A 166 -13.77 -17.43 -12.04
C SER A 166 -14.67 -16.41 -11.32
N SER A 167 -14.81 -16.53 -10.00
CA SER A 167 -15.70 -15.70 -9.18
C SER A 167 -15.00 -15.19 -7.92
N THR A 168 -15.36 -13.98 -7.48
CA THR A 168 -14.92 -13.41 -6.20
C THR A 168 -15.97 -13.67 -5.11
N THR A 169 -15.53 -13.75 -3.86
CA THR A 169 -16.40 -13.98 -2.69
C THR A 169 -16.36 -12.76 -1.78
N SER A 170 -17.53 -12.19 -1.44
CA SER A 170 -17.61 -11.08 -0.49
C SER A 170 -17.16 -11.50 0.91
N GLY A 171 -16.39 -10.64 1.58
CA GLY A 171 -15.77 -10.92 2.87
C GLY A 171 -14.49 -11.75 2.79
N ILE A 172 -14.10 -12.20 1.59
CA ILE A 172 -12.83 -12.88 1.31
C ILE A 172 -11.98 -12.02 0.37
N GLU A 173 -12.51 -11.66 -0.80
CA GLU A 173 -11.79 -10.88 -1.82
C GLU A 173 -12.07 -9.37 -1.76
N TYR A 174 -13.22 -8.98 -1.19
CA TYR A 174 -13.68 -7.60 -1.10
C TYR A 174 -14.77 -7.38 -0.04
#